data_AF-A0A5J4RFC2-F1
#
_entry.id   AF-A0A5J4RFC2-F1
#
_cell.length_a   1.000
_cell.length_b   1.000
_cell.length_c   1.000
_cell.angle_alpha   90.00
_cell.angle_beta   90.00
_cell.angle_gamma   90.00
#
_symmetry.space_group_name_H-M   'P 1'
#
loop_
_entity.id
_entity.type
_entity.pdbx_description
1 polymer ?
#
loop_
_entity_poly.entity_id
_entity_poly.type
_entity_poly.pdbx_seq_one_letter_code
_entity_poly.pdbx_strand_id
1 'polypeptide(L)' 'MQHIIILGDGMADIPTKSLNNKTLLQHADIPYMDMLARMGCNGRLTTVPEGFHPGS' A
#
# COMPACT_ATOMS: atom_id res chain seq x y z
N MET A 1 9.01 -24.60 -3.85
CA MET A 1 8.92 -23.20 -4.31
C MET A 1 9.52 -22.31 -3.23
N GLN A 2 10.17 -21.22 -3.61
CA GLN A 2 10.65 -20.21 -2.68
C GLN A 2 9.72 -18.99 -2.74
N HIS A 3 9.54 -18.31 -1.61
CA HIS A 3 8.63 -17.18 -1.48
C HIS A 3 9.39 -15.99 -0.88
N ILE A 4 9.05 -14.79 -1.33
CA ILE A 4 9.56 -13.52 -0.79
C ILE A 4 8.34 -12.73 -0.31
N ILE A 5 8.42 -12.23 0.92
CA ILE A 5 7.43 -11.31 1.49
C ILE A 5 8.13 -9.95 1.66
N ILE A 6 7.55 -8.92 1.05
CA ILE A 6 8.00 -7.53 1.19
C ILE A 6 6.93 -6.79 1.99
N LEU A 7 7.27 -6.35 3.21
CA LEU A 7 6.42 -5.53 4.05
C LEU A 7 6.95 -4.09 4.00
N GLY A 8 6.17 -3.18 3.43
CA GLY A 8 6.46 -1.75 3.56
C GLY A 8 5.77 -1.18 4.78
N ASP A 9 6.57 -0.79 5.76
CA ASP A 9 6.10 -0.15 6.99
C ASP A 9 5.47 1.21 6.69
N GLY A 10 4.35 1.52 7.34
CA GLY A 10 3.66 2.81 7.21
C GLY A 10 3.18 3.18 5.80
N MET A 11 3.05 2.22 4.87
CA MET A 11 2.69 2.52 3.47
C MET A 11 1.24 3.00 3.26
N ALA A 12 0.34 2.70 4.21
CA ALA A 12 -1.04 3.13 4.14
C ALA A 12 -1.15 4.62 4.51
N ASP A 13 -1.87 5.38 3.70
CA ASP A 13 -2.06 6.81 3.90
C ASP A 13 -3.40 7.28 3.31
N ILE A 14 -3.77 8.52 3.59
CA ILE A 14 -4.98 9.18 3.08
C ILE A 14 -4.67 10.15 1.94
N PRO A 15 -5.63 10.39 1.02
CA PRO A 15 -5.48 11.40 -0.02
C PRO A 15 -5.26 12.80 0.56
N THR A 16 -4.33 13.57 -0.01
CA THR A 16 -4.03 14.94 0.44
C THR A 16 -4.11 15.96 -0.69
N LYS A 17 -4.59 17.18 -0.38
CA LYS A 17 -4.81 18.25 -1.39
C LYS A 17 -3.52 18.69 -2.08
N SER A 18 -2.40 18.74 -1.36
CA SER A 18 -1.08 19.11 -1.91
C SER A 18 -0.57 18.12 -2.96
N LEU A 19 -1.09 16.88 -2.97
CA LEU A 19 -0.75 15.83 -3.93
C LEU A 19 -1.84 15.60 -4.97
N ASN A 20 -2.67 16.61 -5.26
CA ASN A 20 -3.83 16.51 -6.16
C ASN A 20 -4.83 15.41 -5.71
N ASN A 21 -5.10 15.32 -4.41
CA ASN A 21 -5.97 14.32 -3.80
C ASN A 21 -5.53 12.87 -4.06
N LYS A 22 -4.22 12.62 -4.06
CA LYS A 22 -3.62 11.29 -4.08
C LYS A 22 -3.01 10.96 -2.71
N THR A 23 -2.86 9.67 -2.40
CA THR A 23 -1.98 9.21 -1.32
C THR A 23 -0.51 9.36 -1.74
N LEU A 24 0.43 9.26 -0.79
CA LEU A 24 1.86 9.23 -1.11
C LEU A 24 2.21 8.16 -2.14
N LEU A 25 1.71 6.93 -1.95
CA LEU A 25 1.99 5.81 -2.84
C LEU A 25 1.42 6.02 -4.26
N GLN A 26 0.25 6.65 -4.37
CA GLN A 26 -0.35 7.00 -5.67
C GLN A 26 0.36 8.15 -6.38
N HIS A 27 1.05 9.02 -5.63
CA HIS A 27 1.80 10.14 -6.17
C HIS A 27 3.21 9.74 -6.63
N ALA A 28 3.84 8.79 -5.92
CA ALA A 28 5.19 8.34 -6.19
C ALA A 28 5.35 7.68 -7.57
N ASP A 29 6.55 7.81 -8.15
CA ASP A 29 6.94 7.07 -9.35
C ASP A 29 7.46 5.68 -8.95
N ILE A 30 6.60 4.66 -9.05
CA ILE A 30 6.85 3.29 -8.57
C ILE A 30 6.57 2.22 -9.66
N PRO A 31 7.30 2.25 -10.79
CA PRO A 31 6.95 1.48 -11.98
C PRO A 31 6.95 -0.04 -11.77
N TYR A 32 7.79 -0.54 -10.85
CA TYR A 32 7.86 -1.98 -10.55
C TYR A 32 6.72 -2.47 -9.67
N MET A 33 6.25 -1.64 -8.73
CA MET A 33 5.07 -1.99 -7.93
C MET A 33 3.81 -1.96 -8.80
N ASP A 34 3.71 -0.98 -9.71
CA ASP A 34 2.66 -0.94 -10.73
C ASP A 34 2.70 -2.17 -11.65
N MET A 35 3.88 -2.59 -12.10
CA MET A 35 4.06 -3.80 -12.90
C MET A 35 3.58 -5.04 -12.14
N LEU A 36 4.01 -5.21 -10.88
CA LEU A 36 3.59 -6.34 -10.04
C LEU A 36 2.09 -6.36 -9.81
N ALA A 37 1.47 -5.20 -9.53
CA ALA A 37 0.03 -5.09 -9.36
C ALA A 37 -0.75 -5.45 -10.64
N ARG A 38 -0.26 -5.07 -11.82
CA ARG A 38 -0.89 -5.41 -13.11
C ARG A 38 -0.76 -6.89 -13.47
N MET A 39 0.35 -7.52 -13.10
CA MET A 39 0.65 -8.92 -13.45
C MET A 39 0.16 -9.92 -12.39
N GLY A 40 -0.17 -9.45 -11.19
CA GLY A 40 -0.55 -10.27 -10.05
C GLY A 40 -2.01 -10.15 -9.64
N CYS A 41 -2.28 -10.54 -8.39
CA CYS A 41 -3.56 -10.39 -7.73
C CYS A 41 -3.47 -9.26 -6.69
N ASN A 42 -4.48 -8.39 -6.66
CA ASN A 42 -4.53 -7.25 -5.74
C ASN A 42 -5.65 -7.43 -4.71
N GLY A 43 -5.49 -6.79 -3.56
CA GLY A 43 -6.51 -6.79 -2.50
C GLY A 43 -6.20 -5.78 -1.41
N ARG A 44 -7.10 -5.67 -0.43
CA ARG A 44 -6.89 -4.91 0.80
C ARG A 44 -6.74 -5.89 1.95
N LEU A 45 -5.76 -5.63 2.81
CA LEU A 45 -5.52 -6.41 4.02
C LEU A 45 -5.88 -5.57 5.24
N THR A 46 -6.81 -6.08 6.03
CA THR A 46 -7.13 -5.53 7.36
C THR A 46 -6.36 -6.34 8.39
N THR A 47 -5.39 -5.72 9.06
CA THR A 47 -4.51 -6.39 10.03
C THR A 47 -4.98 -6.26 11.47
N VAL A 48 -5.93 -5.36 11.74
CA VAL A 48 -6.50 -5.12 13.06
C VAL A 48 -8.02 -5.17 13.04
N PRO A 49 -8.66 -5.61 14.14
CA PRO A 49 -10.11 -5.57 14.26
C PRO A 49 -10.66 -4.14 14.16
N GLU A 50 -11.92 -4.02 13.77
CA GLU A 50 -12.61 -2.74 13.71
C GLU A 50 -12.63 -2.04 15.08
N GLY A 51 -12.43 -0.72 15.09
CA GLY A 51 -12.37 0.09 16.32
C GLY A 51 -11.00 0.13 16.99
N PHE A 52 -9.99 -0.59 16.48
CA PHE A 52 -8.63 -0.57 17.02
C PHE A 52 -7.65 0.11 16.07
N HIS A 53 -6.70 0.85 16.63
CA HIS A 53 -5.58 1.39 15.87
C HIS A 53 -4.48 0.31 15.73
N PRO A 54 -3.84 0.19 14.56
CA PRO A 54 -2.69 -0.69 14.39
C PRO A 54 -1.51 -0.27 15.28
N GLY A 55 -0.82 -1.26 15.83
CA GLY A 55 0.49 -1.09 16.46
C GLY A 55 1.60 -1.01 15.41
N SER A 56 2.81 -0.64 15.84
CA SER A 56 4.03 -0.57 15.00
C SER A 56 4.58 -1.94 14.64
#